data_AF-A0ABC8ZWL9-F1
#
_entry.id   AF-A0ABC8ZWL9-F1
#
_cell.length_a   1.000
_cell.length_b   1.000
_cell.length_c   1.000
_cell.angle_alpha   90.00
_cell.angle_beta   90.00
_cell.angle_gamma   90.00
#
_symmetry.space_group_name_H-M   'P 1'
#
loop_
_entity.id
_entity.type
_entity.pdbx_description
1 polymer ?
#
loop_
_entity_poly.entity_id
_entity_poly.type
_entity_poly.pdbx_seq_one_letter_code
_entity_poly.pdbx_strand_id
1 'polypeptide(L)'
;MSWRWALARRVAALAAGTGAGGAAQAQRLLTTSSAAGAGAALLGRQQHLPLPSQIRSKVVGCRGAAFVSSRWLHDAQYQVCQDADSRSQEHRDPFELVADDLSLVADRLRSMVAAEVPKLASAAEYFFKVGAEGKKFRPTVLLLMASALRFPLSESAEGGVLSMLADKLRAPHLNIAEITEMIHVASLLHDDVLDDADTRRGVSSLNLVMGNKLSVLAGDFLLSRACVALAALGNTEVVSLMATAVEHLVTGETMQISTSREQRRSMEYYLQKTYYKTASLISNSCKAVAVLAGHTADVSMLAYEYGRNLGLAFQLIDDVLDFTGTSASLGKGSLSDIRHGIITAPILYAMEEFPELHEVVDSGFDNPANVELALDYLQKSRGIERTKELAREHANRAIKAIEALPDSDDEDVLTSRRALIDITERVITRTK
;
A
#
# COMPACT_ATOMS: atom_id res chain seq x y z
N MET A 1 25.05 -1.69 21.35
CA MET A 1 24.02 -0.78 20.78
C MET A 1 22.99 -1.69 20.12
N SER A 2 21.70 -1.69 20.43
CA SER A 2 20.82 -0.56 20.70
C SER A 2 19.80 -0.90 21.80
N TRP A 3 19.62 0.07 22.70
CA TRP A 3 18.78 0.07 23.89
C TRP A 3 17.26 0.15 23.58
N ARG A 4 16.86 0.05 22.31
CA ARG A 4 15.51 0.36 21.80
C ARG A 4 14.42 -0.65 22.17
N TRP A 5 14.75 -1.89 22.52
CA TRP A 5 13.75 -2.86 23.03
C TRP A 5 13.53 -2.79 24.55
N ALA A 6 14.41 -2.10 25.30
CA ALA A 6 14.30 -2.00 26.75
C ALA A 6 13.27 -0.95 27.19
N LEU A 7 12.98 0.06 26.36
CA LEU A 7 12.01 1.12 26.68
C LEU A 7 10.56 0.66 26.49
N ALA A 8 10.29 -0.11 25.42
CA ALA A 8 8.96 -0.70 25.17
C ALA A 8 8.53 -1.66 26.28
N ARG A 9 9.46 -2.44 26.85
CA ARG A 9 9.18 -3.31 28.01
C ARG A 9 8.95 -2.53 29.31
N ARG A 10 9.57 -1.36 29.49
CA ARG A 10 9.38 -0.52 30.69
C ARG A 10 8.05 0.21 30.69
N VAL A 11 7.54 0.63 29.53
CA VAL A 11 6.21 1.26 29.42
C VAL A 11 5.09 0.22 29.62
N ALA A 12 5.23 -0.99 29.07
CA ALA A 12 4.29 -2.09 29.31
C ALA A 12 4.27 -2.58 30.78
N ALA A 13 5.41 -2.57 31.46
CA ALA A 13 5.50 -2.96 32.87
C ALA A 13 4.94 -1.89 33.84
N LEU A 14 4.90 -0.61 33.44
CA LEU A 14 4.30 0.47 34.23
C LEU A 14 2.76 0.55 34.08
N ALA A 15 2.21 -0.02 33.00
CA ALA A 15 0.76 -0.09 32.79
C ALA A 15 0.08 -1.29 33.49
N ALA A 16 0.84 -2.31 33.91
CA ALA A 16 0.32 -3.56 34.46
C ALA A 16 0.46 -3.71 35.99
N GLY A 17 0.84 -2.65 36.72
CA GLY A 17 1.22 -2.78 38.13
C GLY A 17 0.84 -1.59 39.00
N THR A 18 -0.46 -1.32 39.17
CA THR A 18 -0.95 -0.52 40.31
C THR A 18 -2.10 -1.25 41.01
N GLY A 19 -1.70 -2.20 41.85
CA GLY A 19 -2.57 -2.96 42.74
C GLY A 19 -1.76 -3.54 43.90
N ALA A 20 -1.54 -2.70 44.91
CA ALA A 20 -1.21 -2.99 46.31
C ALA A 20 -0.24 -4.15 46.67
N GLY A 21 0.90 -3.77 47.27
CA GLY A 21 1.38 -4.41 48.50
C GLY A 21 2.71 -5.18 48.45
N GLY A 22 3.66 -4.77 49.29
CA GLY A 22 4.52 -5.74 49.99
C GLY A 22 6.02 -5.77 49.65
N ALA A 23 6.78 -5.06 50.48
CA ALA A 23 8.22 -5.08 50.74
C ALA A 23 9.04 -6.39 50.53
N ALA A 24 10.26 -6.16 50.02
CA ALA A 24 11.58 -6.63 50.51
C ALA A 24 12.07 -8.09 50.34
N GLN A 25 13.40 -8.17 50.13
CA GLN A 25 14.36 -9.30 50.23
C GLN A 25 14.75 -9.99 48.90
N ALA A 26 16.00 -10.41 48.66
CA ALA A 26 17.31 -10.13 49.24
C ALA A 26 18.38 -10.72 48.28
N GLN A 27 19.58 -10.17 48.33
CA GLN A 27 20.83 -10.63 47.69
C GLN A 27 21.19 -12.10 47.96
N ARG A 28 21.98 -12.67 47.02
CA ARG A 28 23.10 -13.65 47.12
C ARG A 28 23.04 -14.58 45.90
N LEU A 29 24.10 -15.04 45.23
CA LEU A 29 25.55 -15.03 45.41
C LEU A 29 26.18 -15.37 44.04
N LEU A 30 27.34 -14.78 43.76
CA LEU A 30 28.29 -15.19 42.72
C LEU A 30 29.08 -16.44 43.17
N THR A 31 29.90 -16.98 42.23
CA THR A 31 30.98 -18.00 42.34
C THR A 31 30.54 -19.44 42.03
N THR A 32 31.22 -20.30 41.24
CA THR A 32 32.53 -20.28 40.56
C THR A 32 32.69 -21.56 39.69
N SER A 33 33.57 -21.49 38.67
CA SER A 33 34.49 -22.53 38.16
C SER A 33 33.92 -23.83 37.56
N SER A 34 34.08 -24.13 36.25
CA SER A 34 35.27 -24.52 35.44
C SER A 34 35.56 -26.03 35.36
N ALA A 35 35.98 -26.43 34.15
CA ALA A 35 36.64 -27.67 33.72
C ALA A 35 35.77 -28.95 33.67
N ALA A 36 35.96 -29.94 32.80
CA ALA A 36 36.67 -30.15 31.53
C ALA A 36 36.47 -31.65 31.22
N GLY A 37 36.52 -32.06 29.95
CA GLY A 37 37.08 -33.37 29.58
C GLY A 37 36.14 -34.53 29.23
N ALA A 38 36.17 -34.85 27.93
CA ALA A 38 36.37 -36.19 27.34
C ALA A 38 35.31 -37.31 27.50
N GLY A 39 34.66 -37.63 26.37
CA GLY A 39 34.88 -38.86 25.61
C GLY A 39 34.31 -40.19 26.14
N ALA A 40 33.40 -40.80 25.38
CA ALA A 40 33.51 -42.19 24.87
C ALA A 40 32.20 -42.63 24.19
N ALA A 41 32.35 -43.28 23.04
CA ALA A 41 31.30 -43.99 22.31
C ALA A 41 31.05 -45.39 22.92
N LEU A 42 29.86 -45.96 22.68
CA LEU A 42 29.63 -47.28 22.04
C LEU A 42 28.20 -47.81 22.32
N LEU A 43 27.54 -48.25 21.23
CA LEU A 43 26.65 -49.43 21.05
C LEU A 43 25.57 -49.71 22.11
N GLY A 44 24.29 -49.98 21.82
CA GLY A 44 23.58 -50.34 20.59
C GLY A 44 22.40 -51.26 20.98
N ARG A 45 21.25 -51.17 20.27
CA ARG A 45 20.38 -52.32 19.93
C ARG A 45 19.15 -51.88 19.14
N GLN A 46 19.02 -52.46 17.95
CA GLN A 46 17.81 -52.55 17.12
C GLN A 46 16.77 -53.49 17.73
N GLN A 47 15.49 -53.27 17.42
CA GLN A 47 14.41 -54.20 16.99
C GLN A 47 13.22 -53.30 16.57
N HIS A 48 12.33 -53.52 15.59
CA HIS A 48 12.16 -54.43 14.46
C HIS A 48 11.02 -53.80 13.59
N LEU A 49 11.15 -53.91 12.26
CA LEU A 49 10.15 -53.65 11.19
C LEU A 49 8.93 -54.61 11.28
N PRO A 50 7.78 -54.47 10.54
CA PRO A 50 7.77 -54.32 9.07
C PRO A 50 6.58 -53.61 8.35
N LEU A 51 6.85 -53.27 7.08
CA LEU A 51 5.89 -53.06 5.96
C LEU A 51 5.59 -54.41 5.26
N PRO A 52 4.45 -54.54 4.55
CA PRO A 52 4.48 -54.72 3.08
C PRO A 52 3.19 -54.21 2.39
N SER A 53 2.94 -54.25 1.08
CA SER A 53 3.70 -54.18 -0.18
C SER A 53 2.68 -53.93 -1.31
N GLN A 54 3.19 -53.46 -2.46
CA GLN A 54 2.50 -53.06 -3.69
C GLN A 54 1.60 -54.11 -4.39
N ILE A 55 0.61 -53.65 -5.16
CA ILE A 55 0.13 -54.30 -6.41
C ILE A 55 -0.10 -53.23 -7.51
N ARG A 56 0.57 -53.43 -8.66
CA ARG A 56 0.41 -52.83 -10.00
C ARG A 56 -0.65 -53.67 -10.76
N SER A 57 -1.46 -53.26 -11.75
CA SER A 57 -1.30 -52.36 -12.90
C SER A 57 -2.63 -52.33 -13.69
N LYS A 58 -2.86 -51.29 -14.52
CA LYS A 58 -3.30 -51.45 -15.92
C LYS A 58 -3.16 -50.13 -16.69
N VAL A 59 -2.64 -50.26 -17.90
CA VAL A 59 -2.32 -49.23 -18.90
C VAL A 59 -3.48 -49.10 -19.87
N VAL A 60 -3.88 -47.87 -20.22
CA VAL A 60 -4.35 -47.50 -21.57
C VAL A 60 -3.92 -46.04 -21.81
N GLY A 61 -3.22 -45.80 -22.92
CA GLY A 61 -2.77 -44.47 -23.33
C GLY A 61 -3.78 -43.74 -24.20
N CYS A 62 -3.62 -42.43 -24.35
CA CYS A 62 -3.92 -41.71 -25.58
C CYS A 62 -3.16 -40.37 -25.62
N ARG A 63 -2.64 -40.06 -26.81
CA ARG A 63 -1.93 -38.83 -27.17
C ARG A 63 -2.91 -37.65 -27.21
N GLY A 64 -2.43 -36.44 -26.94
CA GLY A 64 -3.17 -35.22 -27.25
C GLY A 64 -2.49 -33.98 -26.71
N ALA A 65 -1.70 -33.32 -27.55
CA ALA A 65 -1.33 -31.93 -27.36
C ALA A 65 -2.60 -31.06 -27.42
N ALA A 66 -2.77 -30.13 -26.49
CA ALA A 66 -3.74 -29.07 -26.63
C ALA A 66 -3.24 -27.80 -25.93
N PHE A 67 -2.84 -26.85 -26.77
CA PHE A 67 -2.96 -25.41 -26.51
C PHE A 67 -4.31 -25.11 -25.85
N VAL A 68 -4.32 -24.31 -24.79
CA VAL A 68 -5.55 -23.62 -24.37
C VAL A 68 -5.31 -22.12 -24.50
N SER A 69 -5.90 -21.61 -25.57
CA SER A 69 -6.03 -20.21 -25.94
C SER A 69 -6.87 -19.45 -24.92
N SER A 70 -6.38 -18.26 -24.58
CA SER A 70 -7.13 -17.14 -24.03
C SER A 70 -8.31 -16.78 -24.93
N ARG A 71 -9.53 -16.67 -24.38
CA ARG A 71 -10.67 -15.95 -24.98
C ARG A 71 -11.84 -15.90 -24.00
N TRP A 72 -12.03 -14.76 -23.34
CA TRP A 72 -13.33 -14.36 -22.78
C TRP A 72 -13.45 -12.84 -22.90
N LEU A 73 -13.94 -12.40 -24.05
CA LEU A 73 -14.47 -11.06 -24.33
C LEU A 73 -15.67 -11.23 -25.27
N HIS A 74 -16.67 -10.37 -25.05
CA HIS A 74 -17.97 -10.23 -25.70
C HIS A 74 -19.13 -11.06 -25.11
N ASP A 75 -20.01 -10.36 -24.39
CA ASP A 75 -21.33 -10.13 -24.94
C ASP A 75 -21.97 -8.84 -24.37
N ALA A 76 -22.27 -7.89 -25.27
CA ALA A 76 -23.27 -6.82 -25.14
C ALA A 76 -23.01 -5.79 -26.25
N GLN A 77 -23.76 -5.88 -27.35
CA GLN A 77 -23.89 -4.81 -28.34
C GLN A 77 -25.37 -4.53 -28.60
N TYR A 78 -25.60 -3.32 -29.13
CA TYR A 78 -26.82 -2.71 -29.71
C TYR A 78 -27.64 -1.82 -28.76
N GLN A 79 -28.01 -0.57 -29.07
CA GLN A 79 -27.67 0.36 -30.17
C GLN A 79 -28.38 1.70 -29.87
N VAL A 80 -27.72 2.86 -29.99
CA VAL A 80 -28.34 4.12 -30.44
C VAL A 80 -27.27 4.93 -31.18
N CYS A 81 -27.47 5.17 -32.47
CA CYS A 81 -26.73 6.17 -33.26
C CYS A 81 -27.57 7.46 -33.31
N GLN A 82 -26.96 8.63 -33.11
CA GLN A 82 -27.20 9.84 -33.90
C GLN A 82 -25.94 10.73 -33.90
N ASP A 83 -25.71 11.33 -35.07
CA ASP A 83 -24.51 12.05 -35.52
C ASP A 83 -24.13 13.29 -34.70
N ALA A 84 -22.83 13.44 -34.42
CA ALA A 84 -22.17 14.74 -34.27
C ALA A 84 -20.66 14.61 -34.57
N ASP A 85 -20.24 15.32 -35.60
CA ASP A 85 -18.86 15.47 -36.07
C ASP A 85 -17.98 16.07 -34.95
N SER A 86 -17.13 15.25 -34.34
CA SER A 86 -15.99 15.69 -33.53
C SER A 86 -14.95 14.57 -33.53
N ARG A 87 -13.68 14.92 -33.68
CA ARG A 87 -12.55 13.98 -33.58
C ARG A 87 -12.72 13.16 -32.30
N SER A 88 -13.14 11.90 -32.43
CA SER A 88 -13.14 10.94 -31.34
C SER A 88 -11.69 10.68 -30.96
N GLN A 89 -11.12 11.51 -30.08
CA GLN A 89 -9.88 11.18 -29.41
C GLN A 89 -10.14 9.86 -28.69
N GLU A 90 -9.51 8.78 -29.14
CA GLU A 90 -9.57 7.49 -28.47
C GLU A 90 -9.05 7.69 -27.04
N HIS A 91 -9.97 7.73 -26.08
CA HIS A 91 -9.67 7.82 -24.67
C HIS A 91 -9.04 6.50 -24.22
N ARG A 92 -7.72 6.40 -24.31
CA ARG A 92 -6.96 5.21 -23.89
C ARG A 92 -7.01 5.06 -22.38
N ASP A 93 -7.13 3.82 -21.92
CA ASP A 93 -7.12 3.51 -20.51
C ASP A 93 -5.81 3.99 -19.84
N PRO A 94 -5.85 4.72 -18.71
CA PRO A 94 -4.65 5.23 -18.05
C PRO A 94 -3.62 4.16 -17.68
N PHE A 95 -4.06 2.92 -17.40
CA PHE A 95 -3.13 1.82 -17.09
C PHE A 95 -2.51 1.24 -18.35
N GLU A 96 -3.26 1.16 -19.46
CA GLU A 96 -2.72 0.77 -20.77
C GLU A 96 -1.68 1.78 -21.27
N LEU A 97 -1.90 3.09 -21.02
CA LEU A 97 -1.00 4.16 -21.46
C LEU A 97 0.43 4.02 -20.91
N VAL A 98 0.58 3.44 -19.72
CA VAL A 98 1.89 3.23 -19.07
C VAL A 98 2.23 1.76 -18.86
N ALA A 99 1.57 0.84 -19.58
CA ALA A 99 1.72 -0.60 -19.38
C ALA A 99 3.17 -1.10 -19.56
N ASP A 100 3.87 -0.58 -20.57
CA ASP A 100 5.27 -0.95 -20.85
C ASP A 100 6.21 -0.51 -19.72
N ASP A 101 6.04 0.74 -19.24
CA ASP A 101 6.81 1.26 -18.11
C ASP A 101 6.47 0.52 -16.81
N LEU A 102 5.21 0.13 -16.59
CA LEU A 102 4.79 -0.70 -15.46
C LEU A 102 5.43 -2.10 -15.49
N SER A 103 5.59 -2.69 -16.68
CA SER A 103 6.30 -3.96 -16.83
C SER A 103 7.78 -3.79 -16.44
N LEU A 104 8.40 -2.71 -16.91
CA LEU A 104 9.79 -2.41 -16.59
C LEU A 104 10.02 -2.15 -15.10
N VAL A 105 9.12 -1.40 -14.45
CA VAL A 105 9.15 -1.19 -12.98
C VAL A 105 9.03 -2.52 -12.25
N ALA A 106 8.13 -3.43 -12.69
CA ALA A 106 7.98 -4.73 -12.06
C ALA A 106 9.24 -5.61 -12.21
N ASP A 107 9.87 -5.63 -13.38
CA ASP A 107 11.13 -6.35 -13.62
C ASP A 107 12.28 -5.80 -12.76
N ARG A 108 12.37 -4.48 -12.64
CA ARG A 108 13.40 -3.83 -11.81
C ARG A 108 13.18 -4.03 -10.32
N LEU A 109 11.93 -3.98 -9.85
CA LEU A 109 11.60 -4.31 -8.46
C LEU A 109 12.07 -5.73 -8.11
N ARG A 110 11.81 -6.72 -8.97
CA ARG A 110 12.29 -8.10 -8.78
C ARG A 110 13.81 -8.19 -8.68
N SER A 111 14.54 -7.45 -9.51
CA SER A 111 16.01 -7.48 -9.48
C SER A 111 16.59 -6.78 -8.24
N MET A 112 15.94 -5.73 -7.75
CA MET A 112 16.39 -4.98 -6.56
C MET A 112 16.18 -5.72 -5.24
N VAL A 113 15.16 -6.58 -5.16
CA VAL A 113 14.84 -7.35 -3.94
C VAL A 113 15.63 -8.66 -3.80
N ALA A 114 16.51 -8.95 -4.76
CA ALA A 114 17.43 -10.08 -4.65
C ALA A 114 18.30 -9.96 -3.39
N ALA A 115 18.40 -11.05 -2.62
CA ALA A 115 19.21 -11.12 -1.41
C ALA A 115 20.08 -12.37 -1.39
N GLU A 116 21.28 -12.26 -0.83
CA GLU A 116 22.21 -13.39 -0.70
C GLU A 116 21.67 -14.48 0.23
N VAL A 117 20.87 -14.10 1.22
CA VAL A 117 20.23 -15.02 2.18
C VAL A 117 18.92 -15.52 1.58
N PRO A 118 18.77 -16.82 1.23
CA PRO A 118 17.60 -17.32 0.49
C PRO A 118 16.26 -17.11 1.19
N LYS A 119 16.24 -17.19 2.53
CA LYS A 119 15.04 -16.93 3.33
C LYS A 119 14.58 -15.48 3.24
N LEU A 120 15.54 -14.53 3.25
CA LEU A 120 15.23 -13.11 3.12
C LEU A 120 14.78 -12.78 1.69
N ALA A 121 15.42 -13.36 0.67
CA ALA A 121 15.02 -13.20 -0.72
C ALA A 121 13.57 -13.68 -0.93
N SER A 122 13.25 -14.88 -0.45
CA SER A 122 11.90 -15.47 -0.58
C SER A 122 10.82 -14.61 0.11
N ALA A 123 11.17 -13.98 1.24
CA ALA A 123 10.28 -13.11 1.99
C ALA A 123 10.08 -11.74 1.31
N ALA A 124 11.18 -11.13 0.85
CA ALA A 124 11.14 -9.84 0.15
C ALA A 124 10.43 -9.93 -1.21
N GLU A 125 10.63 -11.02 -1.96
CA GLU A 125 9.98 -11.27 -3.25
C GLU A 125 8.48 -11.61 -3.15
N TYR A 126 7.98 -11.92 -1.95
CA TYR A 126 6.65 -12.54 -1.77
C TYR A 126 5.53 -11.77 -2.47
N PHE A 127 5.52 -10.43 -2.36
CA PHE A 127 4.52 -9.56 -2.98
C PHE A 127 4.92 -8.99 -4.36
N PHE A 128 6.10 -9.33 -4.87
CA PHE A 128 6.58 -8.95 -6.21
C PHE A 128 6.50 -10.11 -7.23
N LYS A 129 5.91 -11.24 -6.82
CA LYS A 129 5.61 -12.35 -7.73
C LYS A 129 4.45 -11.98 -8.64
N VAL A 130 4.53 -12.43 -9.89
CA VAL A 130 3.48 -12.26 -10.90
C VAL A 130 2.15 -12.77 -10.34
N GLY A 131 1.14 -11.90 -10.32
CA GLY A 131 -0.20 -12.18 -9.76
C GLY A 131 -0.40 -11.76 -8.30
N ALA A 132 0.67 -11.46 -7.55
CA ALA A 132 0.61 -10.88 -6.20
C ALA A 132 0.92 -9.37 -6.18
N GLU A 133 1.47 -8.83 -7.26
CA GLU A 133 1.60 -7.41 -7.55
C GLU A 133 0.19 -6.79 -7.61
N GLY A 134 -0.17 -5.93 -6.64
CA GLY A 134 -1.54 -5.39 -6.52
C GLY A 134 -1.97 -4.52 -7.70
N LYS A 135 -2.95 -3.64 -7.51
CA LYS A 135 -3.56 -2.81 -8.57
C LYS A 135 -2.61 -1.80 -9.27
N LYS A 136 -1.30 -1.81 -8.97
CA LYS A 136 -0.24 -0.92 -9.51
C LYS A 136 -0.60 0.58 -9.58
N PHE A 137 -1.50 1.02 -8.70
CA PHE A 137 -2.07 2.36 -8.72
C PHE A 137 -0.99 3.45 -8.51
N ARG A 138 -0.13 3.31 -7.50
CA ARG A 138 0.91 4.29 -7.18
C ARG A 138 1.94 4.42 -8.31
N PRO A 139 2.53 3.33 -8.84
CA PRO A 139 3.40 3.43 -10.02
C PRO A 139 2.71 4.09 -11.21
N THR A 140 1.46 3.74 -11.52
CA THR A 140 0.70 4.32 -12.64
C THR A 140 0.60 5.84 -12.50
N VAL A 141 0.19 6.32 -11.32
CA VAL A 141 0.08 7.75 -11.03
C VAL A 141 1.42 8.47 -11.22
N LEU A 142 2.53 7.88 -10.76
CA LEU A 142 3.84 8.50 -10.84
C LEU A 142 4.39 8.54 -12.27
N LEU A 143 4.15 7.50 -13.06
CA LEU A 143 4.54 7.44 -14.47
C LEU A 143 3.75 8.45 -15.30
N LEU A 144 2.44 8.57 -15.07
CA LEU A 144 1.62 9.57 -15.72
C LEU A 144 2.00 10.99 -15.29
N MET A 145 2.31 11.22 -14.01
CA MET A 145 2.80 12.51 -13.52
C MET A 145 4.13 12.88 -14.19
N ALA A 146 5.05 11.93 -14.31
CA ALA A 146 6.32 12.13 -15.01
C ALA A 146 6.11 12.55 -16.47
N SER A 147 5.19 11.89 -17.18
CA SER A 147 4.85 12.23 -18.56
C SER A 147 4.11 13.56 -18.68
N ALA A 148 3.21 13.89 -17.74
CA ALA A 148 2.47 15.15 -17.68
C ALA A 148 3.34 16.39 -17.38
N LEU A 149 4.57 16.16 -16.90
CA LEU A 149 5.56 17.18 -16.57
C LEU A 149 6.75 17.18 -17.55
N ARG A 150 6.68 16.52 -18.71
CA ARG A 150 7.79 16.61 -19.67
C ARG A 150 7.94 18.04 -20.20
N PHE A 151 9.18 18.50 -20.33
CA PHE A 151 9.45 19.75 -21.02
C PHE A 151 9.22 19.60 -22.53
N PRO A 152 8.72 20.64 -23.22
CA PRO A 152 8.71 20.68 -24.67
C PRO A 152 10.15 20.50 -25.18
N LEU A 153 10.40 19.43 -25.93
CA LEU A 153 11.68 19.29 -26.62
C LEU A 153 11.66 20.30 -27.78
N SER A 154 12.50 21.34 -27.72
CA SER A 154 12.73 22.19 -28.89
C SER A 154 13.26 21.31 -30.03
N GLU A 155 12.53 21.25 -31.16
CA GLU A 155 12.83 20.42 -32.35
C GLU A 155 14.21 20.67 -32.99
N SER A 156 15.04 21.53 -32.41
CA SER A 156 16.31 21.99 -32.99
C SER A 156 17.53 21.14 -32.62
N ALA A 157 17.38 20.04 -31.89
CA ALA A 157 18.50 19.16 -31.54
C ALA A 157 18.44 17.85 -32.34
N GLU A 158 19.48 17.58 -33.14
CA GLU A 158 19.56 16.42 -34.04
C GLU A 158 19.26 15.08 -33.36
N GLY A 159 18.49 14.23 -34.06
CA GLY A 159 17.72 13.06 -33.59
C GLY A 159 18.48 11.86 -32.99
N GLY A 160 19.69 12.03 -32.46
CA GLY A 160 20.39 11.02 -31.64
C GLY A 160 20.58 11.44 -30.18
N VAL A 161 20.87 12.73 -29.95
CA VAL A 161 21.14 13.26 -28.60
C VAL A 161 19.84 13.47 -27.82
N LEU A 162 18.75 13.87 -28.50
CA LEU A 162 17.41 14.01 -27.91
C LEU A 162 16.86 12.70 -27.36
N SER A 163 17.01 11.60 -28.10
CA SER A 163 16.59 10.26 -27.64
C SER A 163 17.35 9.84 -26.38
N MET A 164 18.67 10.08 -26.35
CA MET A 164 19.48 9.82 -25.16
C MET A 164 19.14 10.73 -23.97
N LEU A 165 18.75 11.99 -24.19
CA LEU A 165 18.28 12.88 -23.12
C LEU A 165 16.90 12.48 -22.61
N ALA A 166 15.99 12.11 -23.50
CA ALA A 166 14.67 11.58 -23.15
C ALA A 166 14.79 10.29 -22.34
N ASP A 167 15.69 9.36 -22.71
CA ASP A 167 15.98 8.15 -21.95
C ASP A 167 16.66 8.45 -20.60
N LYS A 168 17.57 9.44 -20.56
CA LYS A 168 18.19 9.93 -19.32
C LYS A 168 17.21 10.61 -18.37
N LEU A 169 16.11 11.19 -18.87
CA LEU A 169 15.02 11.76 -18.06
C LEU A 169 13.93 10.74 -17.74
N ARG A 170 13.76 9.69 -18.56
CA ARG A 170 12.83 8.58 -18.32
C ARG A 170 13.32 7.65 -17.20
N ALA A 171 14.62 7.38 -17.13
CA ALA A 171 15.20 6.49 -16.13
C ALA A 171 15.03 6.95 -14.67
N PRO A 172 15.20 8.24 -14.30
CA PRO A 172 15.04 8.71 -12.92
C PRO A 172 13.59 8.65 -12.41
N HIS A 173 12.58 8.84 -13.26
CA HIS A 173 11.17 8.77 -12.84
C HIS A 173 10.70 7.32 -12.58
N LEU A 174 11.19 6.37 -13.37
CA LEU A 174 11.03 4.94 -13.09
C LEU A 174 11.57 4.59 -11.69
N ASN A 175 12.74 5.14 -11.33
CA ASN A 175 13.33 4.91 -10.02
C ASN A 175 12.43 5.40 -8.88
N ILE A 176 11.75 6.56 -9.01
CA ILE A 176 10.82 7.04 -7.97
C ILE A 176 9.59 6.13 -7.85
N ALA A 177 9.06 5.63 -8.96
CA ALA A 177 7.97 4.65 -8.94
C ALA A 177 8.38 3.36 -8.22
N GLU A 178 9.59 2.86 -8.51
CA GLU A 178 10.14 1.68 -7.86
C GLU A 178 10.38 1.90 -6.35
N ILE A 179 11.02 3.01 -5.97
CA ILE A 179 11.26 3.38 -4.57
C ILE A 179 9.94 3.48 -3.81
N THR A 180 8.93 4.13 -4.41
CA THR A 180 7.61 4.29 -3.79
C THR A 180 6.94 2.94 -3.55
N GLU A 181 7.01 2.02 -4.52
CA GLU A 181 6.41 0.70 -4.36
C GLU A 181 7.19 -0.17 -3.35
N MET A 182 8.52 -0.06 -3.27
CA MET A 182 9.30 -0.73 -2.22
C MET A 182 8.90 -0.25 -0.82
N ILE A 183 8.75 1.07 -0.63
CA ILE A 183 8.29 1.65 0.64
C ILE A 183 6.86 1.18 0.96
N HIS A 184 5.97 1.17 -0.04
CA HIS A 184 4.61 0.69 0.15
C HIS A 184 4.55 -0.80 0.54
N VAL A 185 5.31 -1.66 -0.14
CA VAL A 185 5.33 -3.10 0.19
C VAL A 185 5.98 -3.33 1.55
N ALA A 186 7.01 -2.57 1.91
CA ALA A 186 7.59 -2.61 3.25
C ALA A 186 6.55 -2.27 4.33
N SER A 187 5.73 -1.23 4.11
CA SER A 187 4.66 -0.87 5.05
C SER A 187 3.63 -1.99 5.18
N LEU A 188 3.21 -2.61 4.07
CA LEU A 188 2.27 -3.75 4.10
C LEU A 188 2.80 -4.94 4.90
N LEU A 189 4.09 -5.25 4.78
CA LEU A 189 4.74 -6.32 5.53
C LEU A 189 4.76 -6.06 7.04
N HIS A 190 4.92 -4.79 7.44
CA HIS A 190 4.88 -4.38 8.83
C HIS A 190 3.44 -4.34 9.35
N ASP A 191 2.50 -3.80 8.58
CA ASP A 191 1.07 -3.75 8.91
C ASP A 191 0.50 -5.15 9.12
N ASP A 192 0.83 -6.12 8.26
CA ASP A 192 0.37 -7.52 8.39
C ASP A 192 0.79 -8.14 9.75
N VAL A 193 1.92 -7.71 10.32
CA VAL A 193 2.39 -8.13 11.64
C VAL A 193 1.68 -7.38 12.77
N LEU A 194 1.37 -6.10 12.58
CA LEU A 194 0.69 -5.28 13.58
C LEU A 194 -0.79 -5.65 13.71
N ASP A 195 -1.44 -5.97 12.58
CA ASP A 195 -2.86 -6.32 12.47
C ASP A 195 -3.13 -7.83 12.67
N ASP A 196 -2.11 -8.64 12.94
CA ASP A 196 -2.20 -10.12 12.98
C ASP A 196 -2.96 -10.70 11.76
N ALA A 197 -2.71 -10.15 10.57
CA ALA A 197 -3.48 -10.47 9.38
C ALA A 197 -3.25 -11.93 8.93
N ASP A 198 -4.32 -12.62 8.52
CA ASP A 198 -4.24 -13.98 7.93
C ASP A 198 -4.04 -13.96 6.41
N THR A 199 -4.52 -12.91 5.72
CA THR A 199 -4.51 -12.81 4.25
C THR A 199 -4.19 -11.39 3.77
N ARG A 200 -3.54 -11.29 2.62
CA ARG A 200 -3.19 -10.06 1.91
C ARG A 200 -3.30 -10.28 0.41
N ARG A 201 -4.00 -9.39 -0.31
CA ARG A 201 -4.22 -9.48 -1.78
C ARG A 201 -4.77 -10.86 -2.24
N GLY A 202 -5.62 -11.49 -1.43
CA GLY A 202 -6.22 -12.79 -1.73
C GLY A 202 -5.30 -14.00 -1.53
N VAL A 203 -4.06 -13.80 -1.07
CA VAL A 203 -3.14 -14.86 -0.66
C VAL A 203 -2.90 -14.81 0.85
N SER A 204 -2.31 -15.86 1.44
CA SER A 204 -1.91 -15.83 2.85
C SER A 204 -0.94 -14.69 3.12
N SER A 205 -1.04 -14.06 4.29
CA SER A 205 -0.09 -13.03 4.71
C SER A 205 1.30 -13.62 4.99
N LEU A 206 2.35 -12.79 4.88
CA LEU A 206 3.72 -13.30 5.06
C LEU A 206 4.00 -13.69 6.51
N ASN A 207 3.40 -13.00 7.49
CA ASN A 207 3.55 -13.32 8.90
C ASN A 207 2.98 -14.71 9.22
N LEU A 208 1.88 -15.11 8.58
CA LEU A 208 1.34 -16.46 8.73
C LEU A 208 2.24 -17.52 8.08
N VAL A 209 2.78 -17.25 6.89
CA VAL A 209 3.58 -18.22 6.12
C VAL A 209 5.01 -18.37 6.67
N MET A 210 5.62 -17.26 7.10
CA MET A 210 7.05 -17.16 7.40
C MET A 210 7.36 -16.61 8.79
N GLY A 211 6.35 -16.22 9.55
CA GLY A 211 6.47 -15.69 10.91
C GLY A 211 6.73 -14.18 10.97
N ASN A 212 6.34 -13.59 12.10
CA ASN A 212 6.44 -12.14 12.33
C ASN A 212 7.89 -11.63 12.20
N LYS A 213 8.87 -12.37 12.72
CA LYS A 213 10.28 -11.97 12.68
C LYS A 213 10.79 -11.78 11.25
N LEU A 214 10.49 -12.73 10.35
CA LEU A 214 10.97 -12.65 8.98
C LEU A 214 10.22 -11.59 8.18
N SER A 215 8.94 -11.36 8.49
CA SER A 215 8.13 -10.29 7.86
C SER A 215 8.66 -8.91 8.21
N VAL A 216 8.98 -8.66 9.49
CA VAL A 216 9.62 -7.39 9.91
C VAL A 216 10.96 -7.20 9.22
N LEU A 217 11.83 -8.22 9.19
CA LEU A 217 13.14 -8.15 8.54
C LEU A 217 13.04 -7.95 7.02
N ALA A 218 12.02 -8.52 6.37
CA ALA A 218 11.77 -8.29 4.95
C ALA A 218 11.36 -6.84 4.68
N GLY A 219 10.47 -6.27 5.51
CA GLY A 219 10.13 -4.85 5.43
C GLY A 219 11.33 -3.93 5.65
N ASP A 220 12.17 -4.22 6.66
CA ASP A 220 13.41 -3.47 6.94
C ASP A 220 14.39 -3.54 5.75
N PHE A 221 14.48 -4.70 5.11
CA PHE A 221 15.32 -4.92 3.94
C PHE A 221 14.83 -4.10 2.73
N LEU A 222 13.53 -4.10 2.45
CA LEU A 222 12.95 -3.28 1.37
C LEU A 222 13.14 -1.79 1.62
N LEU A 223 12.93 -1.33 2.85
CA LEU A 223 13.17 0.06 3.22
C LEU A 223 14.65 0.45 3.06
N SER A 224 15.57 -0.44 3.45
CA SER A 224 17.01 -0.25 3.22
C SER A 224 17.35 -0.15 1.72
N ARG A 225 16.77 -1.02 0.88
CA ARG A 225 16.94 -0.96 -0.59
C ARG A 225 16.40 0.34 -1.17
N ALA A 226 15.24 0.81 -0.70
CA ALA A 226 14.68 2.10 -1.09
C ALA A 226 15.62 3.26 -0.72
N CYS A 227 16.21 3.25 0.48
CA CYS A 227 17.21 4.26 0.90
C CYS A 227 18.46 4.26 0.02
N VAL A 228 18.98 3.08 -0.35
CA VAL A 228 20.13 2.97 -1.26
C VAL A 228 19.79 3.51 -2.64
N ALA A 229 18.61 3.17 -3.18
CA ALA A 229 18.13 3.68 -4.46
C ALA A 229 17.93 5.20 -4.42
N LEU A 230 17.37 5.76 -3.34
CA LEU A 230 17.24 7.20 -3.13
C LEU A 230 18.60 7.91 -3.10
N ALA A 231 19.57 7.36 -2.37
CA ALA A 231 20.92 7.92 -2.31
C ALA A 231 21.61 7.93 -3.69
N ALA A 232 21.37 6.89 -4.49
CA ALA A 232 21.92 6.79 -5.85
C ALA A 232 21.36 7.84 -6.82
N LEU A 233 20.21 8.46 -6.52
CA LEU A 233 19.67 9.58 -7.32
C LEU A 233 20.50 10.86 -7.17
N GLY A 234 21.26 11.02 -6.08
CA GLY A 234 22.10 12.19 -5.85
C GLY A 234 21.34 13.50 -5.62
N ASN A 235 20.02 13.46 -5.36
CA ASN A 235 19.18 14.63 -5.10
C ASN A 235 18.69 14.63 -3.65
N THR A 236 19.24 15.53 -2.82
CA THR A 236 18.96 15.60 -1.38
C THR A 236 17.53 16.05 -1.05
N GLU A 237 16.93 16.88 -1.91
CA GLU A 237 15.53 17.30 -1.73
C GLU A 237 14.58 16.11 -1.93
N VAL A 238 14.79 15.31 -2.98
CA VAL A 238 14.05 14.06 -3.20
C VAL A 238 14.22 13.08 -2.05
N VAL A 239 15.45 12.91 -1.54
CA VAL A 239 15.72 12.09 -0.35
C VAL A 239 14.92 12.59 0.84
N SER A 240 14.89 13.91 1.08
CA SER A 240 14.14 14.51 2.19
C SER A 240 12.63 14.27 2.05
N LEU A 241 12.05 14.48 0.87
CA LEU A 241 10.62 14.26 0.61
C LEU A 241 10.21 12.81 0.90
N MET A 242 11.01 11.86 0.42
CA MET A 242 10.72 10.44 0.59
C MET A 242 10.96 9.98 2.04
N ALA A 243 11.96 10.53 2.73
CA ALA A 243 12.16 10.30 4.16
C ALA A 243 10.99 10.82 4.99
N THR A 244 10.49 12.03 4.69
CA THR A 244 9.27 12.58 5.31
C THR A 244 8.06 11.70 5.06
N ALA A 245 7.91 11.12 3.85
CA ALA A 245 6.83 10.17 3.58
C ALA A 245 6.92 8.93 4.49
N VAL A 246 8.11 8.37 4.69
CA VAL A 246 8.32 7.22 5.60
C VAL A 246 8.02 7.58 7.05
N GLU A 247 8.46 8.76 7.52
CA GLU A 247 8.13 9.26 8.86
C GLU A 247 6.61 9.40 9.05
N HIS A 248 5.93 9.95 8.04
CA HIS A 248 4.48 10.07 8.04
C HIS A 248 3.78 8.71 8.08
N LEU A 249 4.23 7.69 7.34
CA LEU A 249 3.62 6.35 7.41
C LEU A 249 3.65 5.80 8.84
N VAL A 250 4.80 5.87 9.51
CA VAL A 250 4.95 5.43 10.91
C VAL A 250 4.09 6.28 11.85
N THR A 251 4.03 7.59 11.62
CA THR A 251 3.20 8.52 12.40
C THR A 251 1.72 8.19 12.28
N GLY A 252 1.23 7.97 11.06
CA GLY A 252 -0.16 7.61 10.78
C GLY A 252 -0.55 6.28 11.41
N GLU A 253 0.35 5.29 11.38
CA GLU A 253 0.13 4.00 12.04
C GLU A 253 0.09 4.15 13.58
N THR A 254 1.02 4.92 14.13
CA THR A 254 1.07 5.19 15.58
C THR A 254 -0.17 5.96 16.04
N MET A 255 -0.64 6.92 15.24
CA MET A 255 -1.88 7.65 15.47
C MET A 255 -3.07 6.71 15.55
N GLN A 256 -3.14 5.68 14.70
CA GLN A 256 -4.20 4.67 14.75
C GLN A 256 -4.16 3.88 16.06
N ILE A 257 -2.99 3.34 16.43
CA ILE A 257 -2.79 2.51 17.62
C ILE A 257 -3.07 3.30 18.91
N SER A 258 -2.66 4.57 18.96
CA SER A 258 -2.70 5.40 20.17
C SER A 258 -3.93 6.31 20.26
N THR A 259 -4.97 6.06 19.48
CA THR A 259 -6.14 6.96 19.39
C THR A 259 -6.91 6.99 20.72
N SER A 260 -6.98 8.17 21.36
CA SER A 260 -7.83 8.42 22.53
C SER A 260 -9.33 8.46 22.17
N ARG A 261 -10.21 8.34 23.17
CA ARG A 261 -11.68 8.40 22.93
C ARG A 261 -12.12 9.67 22.22
N GLU A 262 -11.59 10.82 22.60
CA GLU A 262 -11.91 12.10 21.94
C GLU A 262 -11.43 12.13 20.49
N GLN A 263 -10.20 11.68 20.24
CA GLN A 263 -9.63 11.61 18.89
C GLN A 263 -10.39 10.63 17.97
N ARG A 264 -10.94 9.53 18.51
CA ARG A 264 -11.78 8.59 17.74
C ARG A 264 -13.06 9.22 17.19
N ARG A 265 -13.47 10.38 17.71
CA ARG A 265 -14.67 11.12 17.31
C ARG A 265 -14.36 12.34 16.45
N SER A 266 -13.08 12.60 16.17
CA SER A 266 -12.64 13.81 15.46
C SER A 266 -12.42 13.54 13.97
N MET A 267 -13.20 14.22 13.13
CA MET A 267 -13.00 14.22 11.68
C MET A 267 -11.62 14.79 11.29
N GLU A 268 -11.14 15.81 12.01
CA GLU A 268 -9.82 16.40 11.78
C GLU A 268 -8.71 15.38 12.04
N TYR A 269 -8.78 14.67 13.18
CA TYR A 269 -7.81 13.64 13.53
C TYR A 269 -7.83 12.48 12.52
N TYR A 270 -9.03 12.08 12.09
CA TYR A 270 -9.20 11.08 11.03
C TYR A 270 -8.52 11.53 9.73
N LEU A 271 -8.78 12.75 9.25
CA LEU A 271 -8.18 13.25 8.00
C LEU A 271 -6.66 13.38 8.10
N GLN A 272 -6.14 13.79 9.26
CA GLN A 272 -4.70 13.86 9.52
C GLN A 272 -4.07 12.46 9.50
N LYS A 273 -4.67 11.48 10.19
CA LYS A 273 -4.24 10.08 10.16
C LYS A 273 -4.25 9.54 8.73
N THR A 274 -5.33 9.77 7.98
CA THR A 274 -5.48 9.32 6.60
C THR A 274 -4.46 9.97 5.66
N TYR A 275 -4.15 11.26 5.87
CA TYR A 275 -3.06 11.90 5.16
C TYR A 275 -1.73 11.18 5.44
N TYR A 276 -1.37 10.98 6.69
CA TYR A 276 -0.09 10.37 7.06
C TYR A 276 0.06 8.90 6.63
N LYS A 277 -0.99 8.08 6.85
CA LYS A 277 -0.99 6.65 6.54
C LYS A 277 -1.13 6.34 5.04
N THR A 278 -1.82 7.20 4.28
CA THR A 278 -2.17 6.90 2.87
C THR A 278 -1.68 7.96 1.89
N ALA A 279 -2.12 9.21 2.02
CA ALA A 279 -1.91 10.23 0.98
C ALA A 279 -0.50 10.83 0.96
N SER A 280 0.22 10.77 2.08
CA SER A 280 1.56 11.34 2.25
C SER A 280 2.57 10.72 1.29
N LEU A 281 2.54 9.38 1.15
CA LEU A 281 3.43 8.69 0.22
C LEU A 281 3.17 9.13 -1.23
N ILE A 282 1.91 9.19 -1.65
CA ILE A 282 1.55 9.57 -3.03
C ILE A 282 1.94 11.03 -3.31
N SER A 283 1.61 11.95 -2.39
CA SER A 283 1.91 13.38 -2.52
C SER A 283 3.41 13.68 -2.59
N ASN A 284 4.20 13.12 -1.67
CA ASN A 284 5.65 13.30 -1.68
C ASN A 284 6.31 12.66 -2.90
N SER A 285 5.84 11.49 -3.35
CA SER A 285 6.35 10.85 -4.57
C SER A 285 6.02 11.67 -5.83
N CYS A 286 4.81 12.23 -5.96
CA CYS A 286 4.47 13.11 -7.08
C CYS A 286 5.33 14.37 -7.09
N LYS A 287 5.56 14.97 -5.90
CA LYS A 287 6.47 16.10 -5.75
C LYS A 287 7.91 15.74 -6.11
N ALA A 288 8.37 14.56 -5.67
CA ALA A 288 9.72 14.08 -5.98
C ALA A 288 9.93 13.89 -7.48
N VAL A 289 8.91 13.43 -8.22
CA VAL A 289 8.96 13.37 -9.70
C VAL A 289 9.18 14.76 -10.30
N ALA A 290 8.41 15.77 -9.86
CA ALA A 290 8.55 17.14 -10.36
C ALA A 290 9.92 17.77 -10.03
N VAL A 291 10.40 17.59 -8.80
CA VAL A 291 11.71 18.08 -8.34
C VAL A 291 12.84 17.40 -9.11
N LEU A 292 12.76 16.09 -9.33
CA LEU A 292 13.79 15.34 -10.05
C LEU A 292 13.84 15.72 -11.54
N ALA A 293 12.70 16.08 -12.12
CA ALA A 293 12.61 16.65 -13.46
C ALA A 293 13.16 18.09 -13.54
N GLY A 294 13.44 18.77 -12.42
CA GLY A 294 13.98 20.13 -12.41
C GLY A 294 12.91 21.22 -12.59
N HIS A 295 11.65 20.94 -12.24
CA HIS A 295 10.58 21.93 -12.26
C HIS A 295 10.67 22.96 -11.13
N THR A 296 9.93 24.06 -11.28
CA THR A 296 9.84 25.10 -10.25
C THR A 296 9.14 24.59 -8.98
N ALA A 297 9.30 25.33 -7.88
CA ALA A 297 8.61 25.05 -6.62
C ALA A 297 7.08 25.04 -6.79
N ASP A 298 6.54 25.94 -7.62
CA ASP A 298 5.09 26.04 -7.87
C ASP A 298 4.56 24.79 -8.58
N VAL A 299 5.21 24.36 -9.67
CA VAL A 299 4.83 23.13 -10.39
C VAL A 299 5.00 21.90 -9.50
N SER A 300 6.07 21.85 -8.71
CA SER A 300 6.28 20.78 -7.74
C SER A 300 5.19 20.74 -6.66
N MET A 301 4.67 21.89 -6.25
CA MET A 301 3.54 21.97 -5.32
C MET A 301 2.22 21.53 -5.96
N LEU A 302 1.98 21.83 -7.23
CA LEU A 302 0.82 21.31 -7.97
C LEU A 302 0.84 19.77 -8.03
N ALA A 303 2.00 19.18 -8.31
CA ALA A 303 2.16 17.72 -8.29
C ALA A 303 1.92 17.13 -6.88
N TYR A 304 2.39 17.81 -5.83
CA TYR A 304 2.11 17.44 -4.44
C TYR A 304 0.61 17.47 -4.12
N GLU A 305 -0.07 18.57 -4.45
CA GLU A 305 -1.50 18.75 -4.19
C GLU A 305 -2.36 17.74 -4.96
N TYR A 306 -1.98 17.42 -6.19
CA TYR A 306 -2.61 16.33 -6.93
C TYR A 306 -2.53 15.01 -6.14
N GLY A 307 -1.31 14.57 -5.80
CA GLY A 307 -1.12 13.30 -5.09
C GLY A 307 -1.78 13.27 -3.71
N ARG A 308 -1.78 14.40 -3.00
CA ARG A 308 -2.41 14.56 -1.68
C ARG A 308 -3.91 14.35 -1.77
N ASN A 309 -4.56 15.09 -2.65
CA ASN A 309 -6.01 15.07 -2.75
C ASN A 309 -6.51 13.77 -3.41
N LEU A 310 -5.77 13.21 -4.39
CA LEU A 310 -6.06 11.88 -4.94
C LEU A 310 -6.01 10.80 -3.86
N GLY A 311 -4.97 10.81 -3.01
CA GLY A 311 -4.81 9.83 -1.92
C GLY A 311 -5.92 9.92 -0.87
N LEU A 312 -6.33 11.15 -0.50
CA LEU A 312 -7.44 11.38 0.43
C LEU A 312 -8.77 10.90 -0.17
N ALA A 313 -9.08 11.26 -1.41
CA ALA A 313 -10.27 10.79 -2.11
C ALA A 313 -10.29 9.25 -2.22
N PHE A 314 -9.15 8.64 -2.52
CA PHE A 314 -9.01 7.19 -2.61
C PHE A 314 -9.40 6.49 -1.30
N GLN A 315 -8.85 6.94 -0.17
CA GLN A 315 -9.15 6.33 1.12
C GLN A 315 -10.60 6.55 1.54
N LEU A 316 -11.15 7.75 1.35
CA LEU A 316 -12.55 8.04 1.68
C LEU A 316 -13.51 7.12 0.92
N ILE A 317 -13.21 6.79 -0.33
CA ILE A 317 -14.00 5.82 -1.11
C ILE A 317 -13.75 4.38 -0.64
N ASP A 318 -12.53 4.01 -0.26
CA ASP A 318 -12.27 2.68 0.34
C ASP A 318 -13.11 2.49 1.62
N ASP A 319 -13.18 3.50 2.48
CA ASP A 319 -13.97 3.47 3.71
C ASP A 319 -15.47 3.31 3.40
N VAL A 320 -15.97 3.96 2.34
CA VAL A 320 -17.35 3.78 1.87
C VAL A 320 -17.58 2.37 1.33
N LEU A 321 -16.62 1.81 0.60
CA LEU A 321 -16.71 0.47 0.04
C LEU A 321 -16.65 -0.62 1.13
N ASP A 322 -15.97 -0.38 2.26
CA ASP A 322 -15.98 -1.32 3.40
C ASP A 322 -17.41 -1.53 3.94
N PHE A 323 -18.26 -0.50 3.91
CA PHE A 323 -19.68 -0.61 4.30
C PHE A 323 -20.64 -1.03 3.18
N THR A 324 -20.37 -0.65 1.93
CA THR A 324 -21.31 -0.80 0.82
C THR A 324 -21.00 -1.96 -0.13
N GLY A 325 -19.79 -2.51 -0.04
CA GLY A 325 -19.33 -3.54 -0.96
C GLY A 325 -19.98 -4.89 -0.70
N THR A 326 -20.23 -5.63 -1.79
CA THR A 326 -20.75 -7.00 -1.71
C THR A 326 -19.63 -7.96 -1.31
N SER A 327 -19.92 -8.88 -0.40
CA SER A 327 -18.98 -9.84 0.21
C SER A 327 -18.21 -10.72 -0.81
N ALA A 328 -18.64 -10.81 -2.07
CA ALA A 328 -17.95 -11.53 -3.13
C ALA A 328 -16.85 -10.72 -3.86
N SER A 329 -16.78 -9.39 -3.67
CA SER A 329 -16.00 -8.51 -4.57
C SER A 329 -14.75 -7.86 -3.96
N LEU A 330 -14.60 -7.85 -2.64
CA LEU A 330 -13.60 -7.02 -1.95
C LEU A 330 -12.36 -7.74 -1.40
N GLY A 331 -12.28 -9.07 -1.43
CA GLY A 331 -11.07 -9.80 -1.00
C GLY A 331 -10.69 -9.66 0.49
N LYS A 332 -11.38 -8.79 1.24
CA LYS A 332 -11.55 -8.78 2.70
C LYS A 332 -13.06 -8.76 2.97
N GLY A 333 -13.50 -9.41 4.05
CA GLY A 333 -14.91 -9.41 4.42
C GLY A 333 -15.39 -7.97 4.62
N SER A 334 -16.50 -7.59 3.99
CA SER A 334 -17.20 -6.32 4.25
C SER A 334 -17.26 -6.03 5.76
N LEU A 335 -17.21 -4.76 6.15
CA LEU A 335 -17.23 -4.30 7.54
C LEU A 335 -15.96 -4.65 8.32
N SER A 336 -14.82 -4.74 7.63
CA SER A 336 -13.56 -5.12 8.28
C SER A 336 -13.09 -4.04 9.24
N ASP A 337 -13.19 -2.76 8.88
CA ASP A 337 -12.65 -1.67 9.70
C ASP A 337 -13.40 -1.56 11.03
N ILE A 338 -14.74 -1.52 10.97
CA ILE A 338 -15.57 -1.39 12.17
C ILE A 338 -15.42 -2.59 13.12
N ARG A 339 -15.21 -3.81 12.59
CA ARG A 339 -14.98 -5.02 13.41
C ARG A 339 -13.64 -5.00 14.13
N HIS A 340 -12.63 -4.34 13.56
CA HIS A 340 -11.34 -4.10 14.24
C HIS A 340 -11.36 -2.81 15.09
N GLY A 341 -12.54 -2.19 15.27
CA GLY A 341 -12.70 -0.96 16.05
C GLY A 341 -12.10 0.28 15.39
N ILE A 342 -11.84 0.24 14.09
CA ILE A 342 -11.35 1.39 13.32
C ILE A 342 -12.55 2.24 12.91
N ILE A 343 -12.58 3.48 13.41
CA ILE A 343 -13.64 4.44 13.10
C ILE A 343 -13.25 5.25 11.87
N THR A 344 -14.11 5.22 10.85
CA THR A 344 -13.90 5.86 9.55
C THR A 344 -14.93 6.97 9.30
N ALA A 345 -14.70 7.77 8.25
CA ALA A 345 -15.51 8.95 7.93
C ALA A 345 -17.03 8.70 7.89
N PRO A 346 -17.57 7.59 7.36
CA PRO A 346 -19.00 7.34 7.37
C PRO A 346 -19.60 7.30 8.78
N ILE A 347 -18.92 6.66 9.73
CA ILE A 347 -19.37 6.60 11.13
C ILE A 347 -19.20 7.95 11.82
N LEU A 348 -18.09 8.65 11.58
CA LEU A 348 -17.87 10.00 12.14
C LEU A 348 -18.98 10.97 11.73
N TYR A 349 -19.40 10.96 10.47
CA TYR A 349 -20.53 11.78 10.02
C TYR A 349 -21.86 11.31 10.60
N ALA A 350 -22.07 10.00 10.76
CA ALA A 350 -23.27 9.48 11.42
C ALA A 350 -23.35 9.94 12.89
N MET A 351 -22.22 10.06 13.59
CA MET A 351 -22.15 10.56 14.97
C MET A 351 -22.54 12.04 15.10
N GLU A 352 -22.30 12.86 14.06
CA GLU A 352 -22.77 14.25 14.05
C GLU A 352 -24.30 14.36 13.99
N GLU A 353 -24.97 13.37 13.37
CA GLU A 353 -26.43 13.32 13.24
C GLU A 353 -27.10 12.58 14.40
N PHE A 354 -26.42 11.56 14.94
CA PHE A 354 -26.88 10.71 16.04
C PHE A 354 -25.83 10.64 17.16
N PRO A 355 -25.83 11.61 18.10
CA PRO A 355 -24.88 11.67 19.20
C PRO A 355 -24.89 10.43 20.10
N GLU A 356 -25.99 9.66 20.13
CA GLU A 356 -26.11 8.39 20.85
C GLU A 356 -25.06 7.36 20.36
N LEU A 357 -24.62 7.46 19.10
CA LEU A 357 -23.58 6.61 18.54
C LEU A 357 -22.22 6.81 19.24
N HIS A 358 -22.03 7.92 19.97
CA HIS A 358 -20.84 8.16 20.80
C HIS A 358 -20.63 7.08 21.85
N GLU A 359 -21.70 6.63 22.52
CA GLU A 359 -21.60 5.61 23.57
C GLU A 359 -21.30 4.23 22.98
N VAL A 360 -21.85 3.93 21.80
CA VAL A 360 -21.59 2.68 21.06
C VAL A 360 -20.10 2.61 20.67
N VAL A 361 -19.56 3.69 20.09
CA VAL A 361 -18.14 3.77 19.70
C VAL A 361 -17.22 3.67 20.92
N ASP A 362 -17.56 4.30 22.04
CA ASP A 362 -16.76 4.23 23.27
C ASP A 362 -16.78 2.85 23.93
N SER A 363 -17.90 2.15 23.80
CA SER A 363 -18.07 0.77 24.28
C SER A 363 -17.29 -0.23 23.43
N GLY A 364 -16.80 0.18 22.25
CA GLY A 364 -16.03 -0.65 21.33
C GLY A 364 -16.89 -1.63 20.53
N PHE A 365 -16.24 -2.37 19.64
CA PHE A 365 -16.89 -3.23 18.64
C PHE A 365 -16.60 -4.72 18.80
N ASP A 366 -16.01 -5.12 19.93
CA ASP A 366 -15.80 -6.54 20.28
C ASP A 366 -17.14 -7.29 20.44
N ASN A 367 -18.20 -6.57 20.85
CA ASN A 367 -19.56 -7.09 20.88
C ASN A 367 -20.24 -6.91 19.51
N PRO A 368 -20.64 -8.00 18.81
CA PRO A 368 -21.32 -7.90 17.52
C PRO A 368 -22.59 -7.04 17.53
N ALA A 369 -23.30 -6.97 18.65
CA ALA A 369 -24.48 -6.12 18.77
C ALA A 369 -24.17 -4.62 18.62
N ASN A 370 -22.98 -4.18 19.03
CA ASN A 370 -22.55 -2.79 18.84
C ASN A 370 -22.26 -2.49 17.36
N VAL A 371 -21.75 -3.48 16.61
CA VAL A 371 -21.57 -3.37 15.16
C VAL A 371 -22.92 -3.21 14.48
N GLU A 372 -23.89 -4.08 14.80
CA GLU A 372 -25.25 -4.00 14.24
C GLU A 372 -25.93 -2.66 14.53
N LEU A 373 -25.82 -2.18 15.78
CA LEU A 373 -26.38 -0.90 16.18
C LEU A 373 -25.74 0.27 15.43
N ALA A 374 -24.42 0.28 15.28
CA ALA A 374 -23.73 1.31 14.50
C ALA A 374 -24.13 1.30 13.03
N LEU A 375 -24.38 0.13 12.45
CA LEU A 375 -24.87 0.02 11.07
C LEU A 375 -26.31 0.51 10.91
N ASP A 376 -27.19 0.26 11.89
CA ASP A 376 -28.55 0.81 11.91
C ASP A 376 -28.54 2.36 11.95
N TYR A 377 -27.70 2.96 12.80
CA TYR A 377 -27.50 4.41 12.79
C TYR A 377 -26.92 4.92 11.46
N LEU A 378 -25.91 4.22 10.92
CA LEU A 378 -25.31 4.60 9.64
C LEU A 378 -26.33 4.59 8.51
N GLN A 379 -27.23 3.58 8.46
CA GLN A 379 -28.30 3.49 7.48
C GLN A 379 -29.34 4.61 7.60
N LYS A 380 -29.61 5.08 8.82
CA LYS A 380 -30.52 6.21 9.10
C LYS A 380 -29.87 7.57 8.86
N SER A 381 -28.54 7.62 8.78
CA SER A 381 -27.75 8.84 8.59
C SER A 381 -27.42 9.14 7.14
N ARG A 382 -26.89 10.34 6.89
CA ARG A 382 -26.24 10.70 5.62
C ARG A 382 -24.73 10.44 5.64
N GLY A 383 -24.20 9.64 6.57
CA GLY A 383 -22.75 9.44 6.75
C GLY A 383 -22.03 8.92 5.50
N ILE A 384 -22.62 7.96 4.78
CA ILE A 384 -22.07 7.45 3.51
C ILE A 384 -22.10 8.52 2.41
N GLU A 385 -23.20 9.27 2.30
CA GLU A 385 -23.37 10.31 1.29
C GLU A 385 -22.36 11.45 1.51
N ARG A 386 -22.26 11.95 2.74
CA ARG A 386 -21.32 13.01 3.14
C ARG A 386 -19.86 12.60 2.95
N THR A 387 -19.53 11.33 3.19
CA THR A 387 -18.19 10.80 2.89
C THR A 387 -17.90 10.82 1.39
N LYS A 388 -18.87 10.45 0.54
CA LYS A 388 -18.73 10.55 -0.93
C LYS A 388 -18.61 11.99 -1.40
N GLU A 389 -19.34 12.92 -0.79
CA GLU A 389 -19.23 14.36 -1.07
C GLU A 389 -17.82 14.87 -0.74
N LEU A 390 -17.28 14.57 0.44
CA LEU A 390 -15.92 14.93 0.81
C LEU A 390 -14.87 14.31 -0.12
N ALA A 391 -15.06 13.05 -0.52
CA ALA A 391 -14.18 12.41 -1.51
C ALA A 391 -14.19 13.15 -2.85
N ARG A 392 -15.38 13.58 -3.33
CA ARG A 392 -15.51 14.39 -4.56
C ARG A 392 -14.83 15.74 -4.42
N GLU A 393 -14.93 16.39 -3.26
CA GLU A 393 -14.22 17.65 -3.03
C GLU A 393 -12.71 17.49 -3.19
N HIS A 394 -12.14 16.43 -2.61
CA HIS A 394 -10.73 16.12 -2.80
C HIS A 394 -10.40 15.78 -4.26
N ALA A 395 -11.19 14.93 -4.92
CA ALA A 395 -11.01 14.64 -6.35
C ALA A 395 -11.01 15.93 -7.21
N ASN A 396 -11.94 16.85 -6.96
CA ASN A 396 -12.00 18.13 -7.66
C ASN A 396 -10.76 19.01 -7.40
N ARG A 397 -10.21 18.98 -6.18
CA ARG A 397 -8.94 19.68 -5.87
C ARG A 397 -7.76 19.05 -6.59
N ALA A 398 -7.72 17.72 -6.73
CA ALA A 398 -6.68 17.04 -7.51
C ALA A 398 -6.76 17.41 -9.00
N ILE A 399 -7.96 17.39 -9.59
CA ILE A 399 -8.18 17.78 -11.00
C ILE A 399 -7.71 19.22 -11.24
N LYS A 400 -8.12 20.16 -10.38
CA LYS A 400 -7.68 21.57 -10.46
C LYS A 400 -6.16 21.73 -10.39
N ALA A 401 -5.46 20.88 -9.65
CA ALA A 401 -4.00 20.92 -9.59
C ALA A 401 -3.35 20.52 -10.92
N ILE A 402 -3.94 19.58 -11.67
CA ILE A 402 -3.50 19.20 -13.02
C ILE A 402 -3.84 20.29 -14.04
N GLU A 403 -5.04 20.86 -13.97
CA GLU A 403 -5.48 21.96 -14.85
C GLU A 403 -4.63 23.23 -14.67
N ALA A 404 -4.07 23.44 -13.48
CA ALA A 404 -3.20 24.57 -13.18
C ALA A 404 -1.72 24.36 -13.61
N LEU A 405 -1.37 23.19 -14.15
CA LEU A 405 -0.03 22.98 -14.70
C LEU A 405 0.21 23.88 -15.93
N PRO A 406 1.44 24.37 -16.17
CA PRO A 406 1.74 25.24 -17.30
C PRO A 406 1.28 24.67 -18.64
N ASP A 407 0.76 25.50 -19.53
CA ASP A 407 0.31 25.08 -20.85
C ASP A 407 1.41 24.35 -21.64
N SER A 408 0.98 23.38 -22.45
CA SER A 408 1.87 22.56 -23.28
C SER A 408 1.17 22.23 -24.60
N ASP A 409 1.89 22.35 -25.70
CA ASP A 409 1.44 21.93 -27.04
C ASP A 409 1.82 20.47 -27.35
N ASP A 410 2.50 19.79 -26.43
CA ASP A 410 2.89 18.38 -26.56
C ASP A 410 1.68 17.46 -26.29
N GLU A 411 1.24 16.73 -27.31
CA GLU A 411 0.09 15.82 -27.22
C GLU A 411 0.30 14.65 -26.24
N ASP A 412 1.53 14.17 -26.03
CA ASP A 412 1.82 13.11 -25.05
C ASP A 412 1.65 13.66 -23.62
N VAL A 413 2.08 14.90 -23.38
CA VAL A 413 1.87 15.62 -22.12
C VAL A 413 0.38 15.81 -21.86
N LEU A 414 -0.37 16.32 -22.85
CA LEU A 414 -1.82 16.53 -22.73
C LEU A 414 -2.57 15.22 -22.50
N THR A 415 -2.16 14.14 -23.18
CA THR A 415 -2.73 12.80 -22.99
C THR A 415 -2.49 12.29 -21.58
N SER A 416 -1.29 12.49 -21.04
CA SER A 416 -0.96 12.09 -19.66
C SER A 416 -1.73 12.90 -18.61
N ARG A 417 -1.93 14.21 -18.85
CA ARG A 417 -2.77 15.07 -17.99
C ARG A 417 -4.24 14.62 -18.00
N ARG A 418 -4.80 14.31 -19.17
CA ARG A 418 -6.15 13.72 -19.30
C ARG A 418 -6.25 12.39 -18.55
N ALA A 419 -5.23 11.54 -18.63
CA ALA A 419 -5.21 10.26 -17.92
C ALA A 419 -5.15 10.41 -16.39
N LEU A 420 -4.46 11.42 -15.85
CA LEU A 420 -4.47 11.74 -14.41
C LEU A 420 -5.86 12.21 -13.94
N ILE A 421 -6.55 13.01 -14.75
CA ILE A 421 -7.94 13.44 -14.49
C ILE A 421 -8.86 12.21 -14.51
N ASP A 422 -8.77 11.35 -15.53
CA ASP A 422 -9.57 10.11 -15.63
C ASP A 422 -9.34 9.19 -14.44
N ILE A 423 -8.09 8.95 -14.02
CA ILE A 423 -7.81 8.18 -12.80
C ILE A 423 -8.52 8.78 -11.59
N THR A 424 -8.52 10.11 -11.46
CA THR A 424 -9.16 10.80 -10.34
C THR A 424 -10.68 10.60 -10.34
N GLU A 425 -11.33 10.64 -11.51
CA GLU A 425 -12.76 10.38 -11.66
C GLU A 425 -13.11 8.91 -11.39
N ARG A 426 -12.26 7.98 -11.85
CA ARG A 426 -12.39 6.54 -11.58
C ARG A 426 -12.30 6.21 -10.10
N VAL A 427 -11.48 6.94 -9.33
CA VAL A 427 -11.42 6.78 -7.88
C VAL A 427 -12.78 7.00 -7.21
N ILE A 428 -13.59 7.94 -7.72
CA ILE A 428 -14.92 8.25 -7.17
C ILE A 428 -15.98 7.24 -7.61
N THR A 429 -15.87 6.73 -8.84
CA THR A 429 -16.89 5.87 -9.45
C THR A 429 -16.63 4.37 -9.26
N ARG A 430 -15.45 3.99 -8.77
CA ARG A 430 -15.09 2.59 -8.56
C ARG A 430 -15.99 1.90 -7.55
N THR A 431 -16.17 0.60 -7.78
CA THR A 431 -16.95 -0.30 -6.93
C THR A 431 -16.10 -1.37 -6.24
N LYS A 432 -14.77 -1.35 -6.44
CA LYS A 432 -13.82 -2.34 -5.91
C LYS A 432 -12.45 -1.77 -5.56
#